data_AF-A0A842T5Q3-F1
#
_entry.id   AF-A0A842T5Q3-F1
#
_cell.length_a   1.000
_cell.length_b   1.000
_cell.length_c   1.000
_cell.angle_alpha   90.00
_cell.angle_beta   90.00
_cell.angle_gamma   90.00
#
_symmetry.space_group_name_H-M   'P 1'
#
loop_
_entity.id
_entity.type
_entity.pdbx_description
1 polymer ?
#
loop_
_entity_poly.entity_id
_entity_poly.type
_entity_poly.pdbx_seq_one_letter_code
_entity_poly.pdbx_strand_id
1 'polypeptide(L)'
;MYDWYLSEFDIYIEYWGYFGKDYMERKEKKIDLYEKGKLKLISIEDIMLEDIYDHLEEKLKEFIPIEQIKQRSKHCPHCGEPLDSRFS
;
A
#
# COMPACT_ATOMS: atom_id res chain seq x y z
N MET A 1 -2.25 -0.68 -14.92
CA MET A 1 -1.41 -1.65 -14.19
C MET A 1 -1.14 -1.04 -12.84
N TYR A 2 -1.56 -1.71 -11.76
CA TYR A 2 -1.27 -1.34 -10.37
C TYR A 2 -0.01 -2.10 -9.90
N ASP A 3 0.68 -1.61 -8.87
CA ASP A 3 1.82 -2.33 -8.29
C ASP A 3 1.36 -3.45 -7.34
N TRP A 4 0.42 -3.14 -6.44
CA TRP A 4 -0.20 -4.14 -5.55
C TRP A 4 -1.71 -3.95 -5.42
N TYR A 5 -2.39 -5.04 -5.04
CA TYR A 5 -3.82 -5.05 -4.75
C TYR A 5 -4.12 -5.95 -3.55
N LEU A 6 -4.70 -5.37 -2.50
CA LEU A 6 -5.14 -6.07 -1.30
C LEU A 6 -6.60 -6.47 -1.50
N SER A 7 -6.81 -7.66 -2.06
CA SER A 7 -8.14 -8.17 -2.42
C SER A 7 -9.11 -8.28 -1.25
N GLU A 8 -8.62 -8.57 -0.05
CA GLU A 8 -9.43 -8.67 1.17
C GLU A 8 -10.14 -7.35 1.52
N PHE A 9 -9.52 -6.21 1.16
CA PHE A 9 -10.01 -4.87 1.53
C PHE A 9 -10.45 -4.03 0.33
N ASP A 10 -10.27 -4.57 -0.89
CA ASP A 10 -10.46 -3.88 -2.17
C ASP A 10 -9.65 -2.57 -2.24
N ILE A 11 -8.35 -2.66 -1.94
CA ILE A 11 -7.42 -1.52 -1.90
C ILE A 11 -6.31 -1.72 -2.93
N TYR A 12 -6.10 -0.73 -3.78
CA TYR A 12 -4.97 -0.64 -4.70
C TYR A 12 -3.82 0.11 -4.02
N ILE A 13 -2.59 -0.36 -4.19
CA ILE A 13 -1.39 0.35 -3.74
C ILE A 13 -0.50 0.63 -4.95
N GLU A 14 0.01 1.85 -5.00
CA GLU A 14 0.81 2.34 -6.11
C GLU A 14 2.04 3.08 -5.59
N TYR A 15 3.22 2.76 -6.13
CA TYR A 15 4.45 3.45 -5.80
C TYR A 15 4.80 4.49 -6.87
N TRP A 16 5.03 5.71 -6.42
CA TRP A 16 5.29 6.87 -7.26
C TRP A 16 6.76 7.35 -7.19
N GLY A 17 7.71 6.46 -7.49
CA GLY A 17 9.15 6.72 -7.31
C GLY A 17 9.86 7.51 -8.42
N TYR A 18 9.20 7.82 -9.53
CA TYR A 18 9.84 8.50 -10.65
C TYR A 18 9.45 9.99 -10.72
N PHE A 19 10.35 10.81 -11.25
CA PHE A 19 10.12 12.25 -11.43
C PHE A 19 10.34 12.66 -12.89
N GLY A 20 9.36 13.38 -13.44
CA GLY A 20 9.40 13.91 -14.81
C GLY A 20 8.01 14.36 -15.28
N LYS A 21 7.94 15.38 -16.15
CA LYS A 21 6.67 15.99 -16.57
C LYS A 21 5.65 14.97 -17.11
N ASP A 22 6.06 14.16 -18.09
CA ASP A 22 5.19 13.13 -18.70
C ASP A 22 4.81 12.02 -17.72
N TYR A 23 5.61 11.81 -16.69
CA TYR A 23 5.29 10.87 -15.62
C TYR A 23 4.24 11.46 -14.67
N MET A 24 4.40 12.72 -14.27
CA MET A 24 3.44 13.42 -13.41
C MET A 24 2.06 13.51 -14.07
N GLU A 25 2.01 13.84 -15.36
CA GLU A 25 0.74 13.86 -16.11
C GLU A 25 0.07 12.47 -16.16
N ARG A 26 0.85 11.39 -16.24
CA ARG A 26 0.31 10.02 -16.19
C ARG A 26 -0.16 9.63 -14.80
N LYS A 27 0.59 10.02 -13.76
CA LYS A 27 0.22 9.83 -12.35
C LYS A 27 -1.11 10.51 -12.07
N GLU A 28 -1.26 11.79 -12.43
CA GLU A 28 -2.49 12.56 -12.25
C GLU A 28 -3.69 11.91 -12.95
N LYS A 29 -3.54 11.54 -14.23
CA LYS A 29 -4.59 10.83 -14.98
C LYS A 29 -5.01 9.53 -14.30
N LYS A 30 -4.06 8.82 -13.70
CA LYS A 30 -4.33 7.54 -13.05
C LYS A 30 -5.03 7.73 -11.71
N ILE A 31 -4.63 8.72 -10.92
CA ILE A 31 -5.32 9.11 -9.68
C ILE A 31 -6.78 9.49 -10.00
N ASP A 32 -7.01 10.31 -11.02
CA ASP A 32 -8.35 10.71 -11.47
C ASP A 32 -9.22 9.50 -11.88
N LEU A 33 -8.64 8.47 -12.49
CA LEU A 33 -9.37 7.23 -12.80
C LEU A 33 -9.78 6.46 -11.54
N TYR A 34 -8.91 6.36 -10.54
CA TYR A 34 -9.25 5.72 -9.26
C TYR A 34 -10.35 6.50 -8.53
N GLU A 35 -10.27 7.83 -8.49
CA GLU A 35 -11.28 8.69 -7.87
C GLU A 35 -12.64 8.57 -8.57
N LYS A 36 -12.68 8.64 -9.90
CA LYS A 36 -13.90 8.46 -10.70
C LYS A 36 -14.52 7.08 -10.51
N GLY A 37 -13.68 6.06 -10.38
CA GLY A 37 -14.09 4.69 -10.10
C GLY A 37 -14.51 4.45 -8.64
N LYS A 38 -14.33 5.43 -7.74
CA LYS A 38 -14.50 5.29 -6.29
C LYS A 38 -13.67 4.13 -5.70
N LEU A 39 -12.51 3.87 -6.30
CA LEU A 39 -11.59 2.82 -5.88
C LEU A 39 -10.70 3.35 -4.75
N LYS A 40 -10.42 2.50 -3.76
CA LYS A 40 -9.50 2.86 -2.67
C LYS A 40 -8.07 2.76 -3.17
N LEU A 41 -7.34 3.87 -3.12
CA LEU A 41 -5.96 3.96 -3.56
C LEU A 41 -5.07 4.42 -2.41
N ILE A 42 -4.03 3.66 -2.11
CA ILE A 42 -2.90 4.09 -1.30
C ILE A 42 -1.77 4.49 -2.26
N SER A 43 -1.36 5.75 -2.17
CA SER A 43 -0.21 6.29 -2.90
C SER A 43 1.02 6.26 -2.00
N ILE A 44 2.07 5.56 -2.43
CA ILE A 44 3.37 5.53 -1.77
C ILE A 44 4.31 6.43 -2.56
N GLU A 45 4.75 7.52 -1.96
CA GLU A 45 5.74 8.42 -2.55
C GLU A 45 7.16 7.99 -2.19
N ASP A 46 8.15 8.43 -2.96
CA ASP A 46 9.57 8.10 -2.72
C ASP A 46 10.04 8.44 -1.30
N ILE A 47 9.63 9.59 -0.78
CA ILE A 47 9.94 10.05 0.58
C ILE A 47 9.44 9.09 1.67
N MET A 48 8.37 8.34 1.41
CA MET A 48 7.81 7.40 2.39
C MET A 48 8.72 6.18 2.59
N LEU A 49 9.63 5.91 1.65
CA LEU A 49 10.59 4.81 1.78
C LEU A 49 11.66 5.07 2.83
N GLU A 50 11.84 6.32 3.30
CA GLU A 50 12.74 6.64 4.42
C GLU A 50 12.34 5.87 5.70
N ASP A 51 11.04 5.70 5.92
CA ASP A 51 10.47 4.82 6.94
C ASP A 51 9.18 4.18 6.43
N ILE A 52 9.33 3.15 5.59
CA ILE A 52 8.17 2.53 4.94
C ILE A 52 7.23 1.85 5.92
N TYR A 53 7.69 1.40 7.08
CA TYR A 53 6.84 0.69 8.03
C TYR A 53 5.85 1.65 8.68
N ASP A 54 6.33 2.77 9.21
CA ASP A 54 5.49 3.76 9.85
C ASP A 54 4.56 4.43 8.84
N HIS A 55 5.09 4.87 7.69
CA HIS A 55 4.30 5.57 6.68
C HIS A 55 3.23 4.68 6.03
N LEU A 56 3.54 3.40 5.75
CA LEU A 56 2.56 2.48 5.20
C LEU A 56 1.50 2.12 6.23
N GLU A 57 1.89 1.93 7.50
CA GLU A 57 0.93 1.65 8.57
C GLU A 57 -0.06 2.82 8.75
N GLU A 58 0.42 4.07 8.77
CA GLU A 58 -0.40 5.28 8.78
C GLU A 58 -1.41 5.29 7.61
N LYS A 59 -0.96 4.98 6.39
CA LYS A 59 -1.85 4.92 5.22
C LYS A 59 -2.86 3.78 5.28
N LEU A 60 -2.47 2.60 5.75
CA LEU A 60 -3.36 1.45 5.85
C LEU A 60 -4.47 1.70 6.88
N LYS A 61 -4.18 2.40 7.98
CA LYS A 61 -5.17 2.78 9.01
C LYS A 61 -6.29 3.66 8.47
N GLU A 62 -6.06 4.40 7.38
CA GLU A 62 -7.12 5.20 6.72
C GLU A 62 -8.22 4.31 6.12
N PHE A 63 -7.91 3.04 5.81
CA PHE A 63 -8.82 2.12 5.10
C PHE A 63 -9.15 0.84 5.87
N ILE A 64 -8.28 0.42 6.80
CA ILE A 64 -8.37 -0.86 7.52
C ILE A 64 -8.36 -0.58 9.03
N PRO A 65 -9.32 -1.11 9.81
CA PRO A 65 -9.29 -1.01 11.26
C PRO A 65 -8.00 -1.63 11.86
N ILE A 66 -7.39 -0.93 12.81
CA ILE A 66 -6.08 -1.30 13.38
C ILE A 66 -6.09 -2.67 14.06
N GLU A 67 -7.25 -3.10 14.54
CA GLU A 67 -7.47 -4.42 15.15
C GLU A 67 -7.23 -5.55 14.15
N GLN A 68 -7.57 -5.34 12.87
CA GLN A 68 -7.37 -6.33 11.82
C GLN A 68 -5.92 -6.36 11.32
N ILE A 69 -5.19 -5.24 11.44
CA ILE A 69 -3.77 -5.14 11.08
C ILE A 69 -2.89 -5.89 12.10
N LYS A 70 -3.24 -5.81 13.40
CA LYS A 70 -2.42 -6.35 14.50
C LYS A 70 -2.72 -7.81 14.87
N GLN A 71 -3.84 -8.38 14.43
CA GLN A 71 -4.31 -9.68 14.92
C GLN A 71 -3.79 -10.91 14.16
N ARG A 72 -2.99 -10.74 13.11
CA ARG A 72 -2.43 -11.89 12.39
C ARG A 72 -1.02 -12.17 12.88
N SER A 73 -0.84 -13.30 13.57
CA SER A 73 0.48 -13.94 13.62
C SER A 73 0.98 -14.05 12.19
N LYS A 74 2.04 -13.31 11.90
CA LYS A 74 2.64 -13.26 10.57
C LYS A 74 3.22 -14.65 10.33
N HIS A 75 2.72 -15.37 9.34
CA HIS A 75 3.25 -16.67 8.96
C HIS A 75 3.80 -16.60 7.54
N CYS A 76 4.85 -17.36 7.28
CA CYS A 76 5.40 -17.48 5.94
C CYS A 76 4.34 -18.09 4.99
N PRO A 77 3.97 -17.44 3.88
CA PRO A 77 2.95 -17.97 2.98
C PRO A 77 3.40 -19.22 2.21
N HIS A 78 4.70 -19.55 2.25
CA HIS A 78 5.25 -20.74 1.60
C HIS A 78 5.29 -21.96 2.53
N CYS A 79 5.62 -21.80 3.81
CA CYS A 79 5.79 -22.93 4.74
C CYS A 79 4.91 -22.89 5.99
N GLY A 80 4.20 -21.79 6.26
CA GLY A 80 3.31 -21.66 7.41
C GLY A 80 4.00 -21.45 8.75
N GLU A 81 5.33 -21.36 8.80
CA GLU A 81 6.09 -21.05 10.02
C GLU A 81 5.84 -19.60 10.47
N PRO A 82 5.76 -19.33 11.78
CA PRO A 82 5.65 -17.96 12.29
C PRO A 82 6.90 -17.17 11.91
N LEU A 83 6.68 -15.99 11.33
CA LEU A 83 7.73 -15.03 11.02
C LEU A 83 8.33 -14.53 12.34
N ASP A 84 9.65 -14.59 12.44
CA ASP A 84 10.37 -14.33 13.69
C ASP A 84 10.32 -12.85 14.12
N SER A 85 10.91 -12.57 15.29
CA SER A 85 10.84 -11.28 15.97
C SER A 85 11.41 -10.08 15.20
N ARG A 86 12.07 -10.31 14.06
CA ARG A 86 12.50 -9.22 13.15
C ARG A 86 11.32 -8.64 12.37
N PHE A 87 10.20 -9.35 12.34
CA PHE A 87 8.95 -8.96 11.69
C PHE A 87 7.79 -8.80 12.69
N SER A 88 8.03 -8.97 14.00
CA SER A 88 7.05 -8.76 15.08
C SER A 88 7.04 -7.34 15.60
#